data_AF-A0A950AUR3-F1
#
_entry.id   AF-A0A950AUR3-F1
#
_cell.length_a   1.000
_cell.length_b   1.000
_cell.length_c   1.000
_cell.angle_alpha   90.00
_cell.angle_beta   90.00
_cell.angle_gamma   90.00
#
_symmetry.space_group_name_H-M   'P 1'
#
loop_
_entity.id
_entity.type
_entity.pdbx_description
1 polymer ?
#
loop_
_entity_poly.entity_id
_entity_poly.type
_entity_poly.pdbx_seq_one_letter_code
_entity_poly.pdbx_strand_id
1 'polypeptide(L)'
;SPDCADAYVLLAEEAPSRKEALELYHKGVAAGERALGPEAFAQDVGDFWAILETRPYMRAKLGLAEALWATGHRDEAVAQLQDMLRLNPNDNQGARYTLASWLLLTDRDDDLERLLARYPDEGSATWAYTRALLAFRRGGDSPEARALLQKARTANAHVPDYLTGKKLPPREQPPFYSPGDESEAIMYAGGSLGTWRSTPGAVAWLKGGEKAAGPKPGKARRAGGPDAASKRRLGRVAQAFDVWQADVRQLPSWIEQEGERFRPWIVLVTSRTNDLVLADEIVEEPPSAAMIWDVLARAIQKPMAGRRHRPTELQVRPDPRWDELRPHLEEIGIGCAPLDALDQLDFILASLSQEMAGDAPPALLEMPGVTPDLVAGFYRAAAEFHREAPWRALGYESAIKVEADRFESGPWYAVVMGQSGLTFGMALYDDLGLLKRMWAGASSDEENARETVALTVTFGDESEVPLADLEASRQYGWEVAGPEAHPSIFRKERGMTMRPPLAWELELMEGCLRAVPDFVARHPLDDPSTARVTVPVASGELGLVLSWAVE
;
A
#
# COMPACT_ATOMS: atom_id res chain seq x y z
N SER A 1 7.47 -1.47 47.40
CA SER A 1 8.66 -2.31 47.16
C SER A 1 9.13 -2.07 45.74
N PRO A 2 10.45 -2.00 45.45
CA PRO A 2 10.98 -1.95 44.08
C PRO A 2 10.72 -3.23 43.27
N ASP A 3 10.28 -4.31 43.92
CA ASP A 3 9.95 -5.60 43.28
C ASP A 3 8.43 -5.80 43.08
N CYS A 4 7.64 -4.72 43.14
CA CYS A 4 6.20 -4.78 42.88
C CYS A 4 5.93 -4.63 41.37
N ALA A 5 5.70 -5.75 40.67
CA ALA A 5 5.43 -5.73 39.23
C ALA A 5 4.19 -4.89 38.85
N ASP A 6 3.09 -5.01 39.60
CA ASP A 6 1.86 -4.24 39.33
C ASP A 6 2.07 -2.72 39.46
N ALA A 7 2.96 -2.27 40.34
CA ALA A 7 3.26 -0.85 40.43
C ALA A 7 3.90 -0.32 39.14
N TYR A 8 4.76 -1.11 38.49
CA TYR A 8 5.31 -0.76 37.18
C TYR A 8 4.29 -0.86 36.06
N VAL A 9 3.35 -1.81 36.12
CA VAL A 9 2.24 -1.89 35.17
C VAL A 9 1.41 -0.60 35.20
N LEU A 10 0.97 -0.17 36.38
CA LEU A 10 0.21 1.08 36.54
C LEU A 10 1.02 2.31 36.08
N LEU A 11 2.32 2.37 36.39
CA LEU A 11 3.18 3.44 35.90
C LEU A 11 3.32 3.42 34.38
N ALA A 12 3.39 2.23 33.77
CA ALA A 12 3.53 2.07 32.33
C ALA A 12 2.23 2.45 31.59
N GLU A 13 1.07 2.14 32.16
CA GLU A 13 -0.25 2.55 31.65
C GLU A 13 -0.42 4.08 31.65
N GLU A 14 0.15 4.77 32.64
CA GLU A 14 0.13 6.23 32.78
C GLU A 14 1.34 6.94 32.14
N ALA A 15 2.22 6.19 31.45
CA ALA A 15 3.46 6.75 30.92
C ALA A 15 3.19 7.72 29.74
N PRO A 16 3.92 8.85 29.66
CA PRO A 16 3.68 9.87 28.65
C PRO A 16 4.19 9.49 27.25
N SER A 17 4.94 8.39 27.11
CA SER A 17 5.45 7.92 25.82
C SER A 17 5.53 6.40 25.73
N ARG A 18 5.39 5.86 24.51
CA ARG A 18 5.51 4.41 24.23
C ARG A 18 6.89 3.85 24.61
N LYS A 19 7.95 4.65 24.45
CA LYS A 19 9.30 4.27 24.84
C LYS A 19 9.42 4.13 26.37
N GLU A 20 8.89 5.10 27.11
CA GLU A 20 8.89 5.05 28.57
C GLU A 20 8.01 3.93 29.12
N ALA A 21 6.84 3.72 28.53
CA ALA A 21 5.98 2.58 28.83
C ALA A 21 6.73 1.25 28.64
N LEU A 22 7.43 1.08 27.51
CA LEU A 22 8.23 -0.12 27.23
C LEU A 22 9.33 -0.34 28.29
N GLU A 23 10.07 0.71 28.66
CA GLU A 23 11.08 0.63 29.72
C GLU A 23 10.47 0.26 31.09
N LEU A 24 9.29 0.79 31.42
CA LEU A 24 8.57 0.48 32.65
C LEU A 24 8.04 -0.96 32.66
N TYR A 25 7.51 -1.45 31.53
CA TYR A 25 7.09 -2.85 31.40
C TYR A 25 8.26 -3.83 31.53
N HIS A 26 9.43 -3.51 30.94
CA HIS A 26 10.65 -4.30 31.17
C HIS A 26 11.02 -4.34 32.67
N LYS A 27 10.95 -3.20 33.37
CA LYS A 27 11.17 -3.14 34.82
C LYS A 27 10.13 -3.94 35.61
N GLY A 28 8.87 -3.93 35.19
CA GLY A 28 7.78 -4.69 35.80
C GLY A 28 7.97 -6.20 35.68
N VAL A 29 8.35 -6.68 34.50
CA VAL A 29 8.70 -8.09 34.27
C VAL A 29 9.89 -8.50 35.13
N ALA A 30 10.98 -7.72 35.09
CA ALA A 30 12.16 -8.00 35.91
C ALA A 30 11.89 -7.93 37.43
N ALA A 31 10.99 -7.04 37.87
CA ALA A 31 10.53 -6.99 39.26
C ALA A 31 9.74 -8.25 39.65
N GLY A 32 8.85 -8.73 38.77
CA GLY A 32 8.13 -9.99 38.97
C GLY A 32 9.06 -11.19 39.04
N GLU A 33 10.06 -11.27 38.17
CA GLU A 33 11.07 -12.35 38.19
C GLU A 33 11.82 -12.40 39.52
N ARG A 34 12.26 -11.23 40.03
CA ARG A 34 12.93 -11.15 41.34
C ARG A 34 12.01 -11.50 42.51
N ALA A 35 10.75 -11.09 42.45
CA ALA A 35 9.78 -11.36 43.50
C ALA A 35 9.39 -12.85 43.59
N LEU A 36 9.30 -13.53 42.44
CA LEU A 36 8.92 -14.94 42.36
C LEU A 36 10.08 -15.90 42.64
N GLY A 37 11.29 -15.53 42.22
CA GLY A 37 12.46 -16.39 42.32
C GLY A 37 12.45 -17.56 41.31
N PRO A 38 13.61 -18.21 41.11
CA PRO A 38 13.77 -19.25 40.09
C PRO A 38 12.94 -20.51 40.35
N GLU A 39 12.60 -20.82 41.61
CA GLU A 39 11.82 -22.00 41.98
C GLU A 39 10.43 -22.00 41.35
N ALA A 40 9.76 -20.84 41.31
CA ALA A 40 8.44 -20.71 40.71
C ALA A 40 8.47 -21.06 39.21
N PHE A 41 9.51 -20.64 38.49
CA PHE A 41 9.69 -20.95 37.06
C PHE A 41 10.09 -22.41 36.78
N ALA A 42 10.45 -23.18 37.81
CA ALA A 42 10.74 -24.59 37.70
C ALA A 42 9.55 -25.48 38.07
N GLN A 43 8.77 -25.08 39.09
CA GLN A 43 7.74 -25.94 39.69
C GLN A 43 6.33 -25.59 39.22
N ASP A 44 6.07 -24.32 38.90
CA ASP A 44 4.70 -23.83 38.74
C ASP A 44 4.30 -23.62 37.28
N VAL A 45 5.20 -23.90 36.32
CA VAL A 45 4.94 -23.74 34.87
C VAL A 45 3.73 -24.59 34.46
N GLY A 46 2.73 -23.95 33.87
CA GLY A 46 1.43 -24.57 33.59
C GLY A 46 0.31 -23.94 34.41
N ASP A 47 0.63 -23.53 35.64
CA ASP A 47 -0.34 -23.14 36.66
C ASP A 47 -0.22 -21.67 37.11
N PHE A 48 0.58 -20.85 36.39
CA PHE A 48 0.89 -19.45 36.75
C PHE A 48 -0.33 -18.55 36.93
N TRP A 49 -1.53 -18.92 36.48
CA TRP A 49 -2.74 -18.13 36.74
C TRP A 49 -3.56 -18.62 37.94
N ALA A 50 -3.46 -19.91 38.26
CA ALA A 50 -4.09 -20.48 39.45
C ALA A 50 -3.41 -19.98 40.74
N ILE A 51 -2.11 -19.69 40.67
CA ILE A 51 -1.31 -19.12 41.75
C ILE A 51 -1.48 -17.60 41.76
N LEU A 52 -1.76 -17.01 42.93
CA LEU A 52 -2.07 -15.58 43.04
C LEU A 52 -0.82 -14.72 42.89
N GLU A 53 0.29 -15.21 43.43
CA GLU A 53 1.60 -14.57 43.53
C GLU A 53 2.23 -14.31 42.16
N THR A 54 1.93 -15.15 41.17
CA THR A 54 2.46 -15.08 39.79
C THR A 54 1.67 -14.13 38.89
N ARG A 55 0.46 -13.71 39.28
CA ARG A 55 -0.41 -12.86 38.43
C ARG A 55 0.16 -11.48 38.12
N PRO A 56 0.82 -10.76 39.07
CA PRO A 56 1.48 -9.49 38.76
C PRO A 56 2.53 -9.62 37.64
N TYR A 57 3.31 -10.70 37.67
CA TYR A 57 4.28 -11.00 36.61
C TYR A 57 3.59 -11.29 35.27
N MET A 58 2.52 -12.08 35.27
CA MET A 58 1.75 -12.39 34.05
C MET A 58 1.07 -11.15 33.43
N ARG A 59 0.62 -10.19 34.26
CA ARG A 59 0.14 -8.88 33.77
C ARG A 59 1.26 -8.04 33.17
N ALA A 60 2.41 -7.99 33.84
CA ALA A 60 3.58 -7.27 33.32
C ALA A 60 4.08 -7.86 31.98
N LYS A 61 4.06 -9.19 31.81
CA LYS A 61 4.39 -9.84 30.53
C LYS A 61 3.44 -9.45 29.41
N LEU A 62 2.13 -9.39 29.68
CA LEU A 62 1.14 -8.99 28.68
C LEU A 62 1.37 -7.54 28.23
N GLY A 63 1.51 -6.62 29.19
CA GLY A 63 1.80 -5.21 28.89
C GLY A 63 3.14 -5.03 28.16
N LEU A 64 4.16 -5.82 28.50
CA LEU A 64 5.43 -5.83 27.78
C LEU A 64 5.26 -6.30 26.33
N ALA A 65 4.53 -7.39 26.10
CA ALA A 65 4.26 -7.89 24.76
C ALA A 65 3.57 -6.84 23.89
N GLU A 66 2.56 -6.16 24.43
CA GLU A 66 1.82 -5.08 23.75
C GLU A 66 2.72 -3.86 23.46
N ALA A 67 3.58 -3.46 24.41
CA ALA A 67 4.51 -2.36 24.23
C ALA A 67 5.61 -2.67 23.19
N LEU A 68 6.15 -3.89 23.18
CA LEU A 68 7.10 -4.36 22.16
C LEU A 68 6.46 -4.36 20.78
N TRP A 69 5.22 -4.83 20.68
CA TRP A 69 4.45 -4.81 19.44
C TRP A 69 4.21 -3.38 18.94
N ALA A 70 3.83 -2.46 19.83
CA ALA A 70 3.57 -1.06 19.49
C ALA A 70 4.82 -0.28 19.06
N THR A 71 6.03 -0.79 19.34
CA THR A 71 7.32 -0.17 19.01
C THR A 71 8.08 -0.87 17.89
N GLY A 72 7.50 -1.91 17.26
CA GLY A 72 8.06 -2.58 16.09
C GLY A 72 8.97 -3.78 16.38
N HIS A 73 9.17 -4.14 17.65
CA HIS A 73 9.96 -5.31 18.07
C HIS A 73 9.13 -6.60 17.97
N ARG A 74 8.75 -6.96 16.73
CA ARG A 74 7.73 -7.99 16.45
C ARG A 74 8.09 -9.38 16.98
N ASP A 75 9.33 -9.81 16.78
CA ASP A 75 9.76 -11.15 17.21
C ASP A 75 9.77 -11.30 18.74
N GLU A 76 10.23 -10.27 19.45
CA GLU A 76 10.26 -10.27 20.91
C GLU A 76 8.85 -10.23 21.51
N ALA A 77 7.93 -9.45 20.92
CA ALA A 77 6.53 -9.41 21.33
C ALA A 77 5.86 -10.79 21.19
N VAL A 78 6.06 -11.45 20.05
CA VAL A 78 5.57 -12.81 19.79
C VAL A 78 6.16 -13.80 20.81
N ALA A 79 7.45 -13.70 21.10
CA ALA A 79 8.11 -14.55 22.09
C ALA A 79 7.51 -14.39 23.51
N GLN A 80 7.14 -13.17 23.92
CA GLN A 80 6.48 -12.95 25.22
C GLN A 80 5.14 -13.68 25.31
N LEU A 81 4.28 -13.59 24.28
CA LEU A 81 3.00 -14.29 24.29
C LEU A 81 3.17 -15.82 24.19
N GLN A 82 4.13 -16.31 23.42
CA GLN A 82 4.47 -17.74 23.38
C GLN A 82 4.91 -18.25 24.76
N ASP A 83 5.73 -17.48 25.47
CA ASP A 83 6.14 -17.82 26.84
C ASP A 83 4.96 -17.76 27.83
N MET A 84 4.06 -16.78 27.70
CA MET A 84 2.83 -16.75 28.49
C MET A 84 1.97 -18.00 28.30
N LEU A 85 1.83 -18.51 27.07
CA LEU A 85 1.10 -19.77 26.80
C LEU A 85 1.86 -21.02 27.27
N ARG A 86 3.18 -20.95 27.45
CA ARG A 86 3.95 -22.00 28.12
C ARG A 86 3.69 -21.99 29.63
N LEU A 87 3.70 -20.81 30.24
CA LEU A 87 3.48 -20.60 31.67
C LEU A 87 2.02 -20.84 32.09
N ASN A 88 1.07 -20.52 31.22
CA ASN A 88 -0.35 -20.76 31.39
C ASN A 88 -0.99 -21.29 30.08
N PRO A 89 -0.95 -22.62 29.84
CA PRO A 89 -1.60 -23.27 28.71
C PRO A 89 -3.11 -23.07 28.63
N ASN A 90 -3.78 -22.90 29.76
CA ASN A 90 -5.24 -22.67 29.82
C ASN A 90 -5.61 -21.26 29.34
N ASP A 91 -4.62 -20.37 29.22
CA ASP A 91 -4.72 -19.05 28.62
C ASP A 91 -5.90 -18.23 29.16
N ASN A 92 -5.92 -18.06 30.48
CA ASN A 92 -6.96 -17.30 31.17
C ASN A 92 -6.97 -15.80 30.79
N GLN A 93 -5.89 -15.30 30.19
CA GLN A 93 -5.78 -13.91 29.74
C GLN A 93 -6.15 -13.74 28.25
N GLY A 94 -6.41 -14.82 27.53
CA GLY A 94 -6.77 -14.76 26.11
C GLY A 94 -5.61 -14.38 25.16
N ALA A 95 -4.36 -14.58 25.60
CA ALA A 95 -3.15 -14.30 24.82
C ALA A 95 -3.11 -15.06 23.49
N ARG A 96 -3.78 -16.23 23.41
CA ARG A 96 -3.81 -17.06 22.19
C ARG A 96 -4.44 -16.35 21.00
N TYR A 97 -5.43 -15.49 21.23
CA TYR A 97 -6.10 -14.75 20.15
C TYR A 97 -5.20 -13.65 19.60
N THR A 98 -4.57 -12.86 20.49
CA THR A 98 -3.60 -11.84 20.11
C THR A 98 -2.41 -12.45 19.38
N LEU A 99 -1.88 -13.57 19.88
CA LEU A 99 -0.77 -14.28 19.25
C LEU A 99 -1.15 -14.78 17.84
N ALA A 100 -2.34 -15.35 17.65
CA ALA A 100 -2.80 -15.80 16.33
C ALA A 100 -2.85 -14.65 15.32
N SER A 101 -3.38 -13.49 15.71
CA SER A 101 -3.39 -12.28 14.86
C SER A 101 -1.99 -11.76 14.56
N TRP A 102 -1.08 -11.79 15.53
CA TRP A 102 0.29 -11.32 15.35
C TRP A 102 1.10 -12.22 14.44
N LEU A 103 0.98 -13.55 14.59
CA LEU A 103 1.65 -14.52 13.73
C LEU A 103 1.18 -14.41 12.27
N LEU A 104 -0.12 -14.15 12.05
CA LEU A 104 -0.65 -13.82 10.72
C LEU A 104 0.00 -12.54 10.15
N LEU A 105 0.10 -11.46 10.94
CA LEU A 105 0.63 -10.17 10.48
C LEU A 105 2.13 -10.23 10.16
N THR A 106 2.87 -11.11 10.81
CA THR A 106 4.30 -11.30 10.59
C THR A 106 4.62 -12.46 9.64
N ASP A 107 3.62 -13.01 8.94
CA ASP A 107 3.74 -14.13 8.00
C ASP A 107 4.46 -15.38 8.58
N ARG A 108 4.27 -15.62 9.89
CA ARG A 108 4.82 -16.78 10.62
C ARG A 108 3.85 -17.95 10.61
N ASP A 109 3.51 -18.40 9.42
CA ASP A 109 2.45 -19.39 9.16
C ASP A 109 2.70 -20.74 9.85
N ASP A 110 3.96 -21.19 9.99
CA ASP A 110 4.30 -22.44 10.68
C ASP A 110 4.07 -22.37 12.19
N ASP A 111 4.40 -21.24 12.80
CA ASP A 111 4.14 -20.97 14.21
C ASP A 111 2.64 -20.88 14.47
N LEU A 112 1.91 -20.27 13.54
CA LEU A 112 0.46 -20.16 13.58
C LEU A 112 -0.18 -21.55 13.49
N GLU A 113 0.30 -22.41 12.60
CA GLU A 113 -0.18 -23.80 12.50
C GLU A 113 0.00 -24.54 13.83
N ARG A 114 1.19 -24.44 14.46
CA ARG A 114 1.46 -25.07 15.76
C ARG A 114 0.53 -24.54 16.85
N LEU A 115 0.26 -23.23 16.86
CA LEU A 115 -0.68 -22.62 17.79
C LEU A 115 -2.11 -23.16 17.59
N LEU A 116 -2.59 -23.20 16.35
CA LEU A 116 -3.94 -23.67 16.01
C LEU A 116 -4.09 -25.16 16.36
N ALA A 117 -3.06 -25.98 16.12
CA ALA A 117 -3.04 -27.40 16.45
C ALA A 117 -3.10 -27.65 17.97
N ARG A 118 -2.53 -26.76 18.79
CA ARG A 118 -2.55 -26.85 20.25
C ARG A 118 -3.96 -26.67 20.85
N TYR A 119 -4.85 -25.97 20.14
CA TYR A 119 -6.23 -25.73 20.56
C TYR A 119 -7.21 -26.23 19.48
N PRO A 120 -7.40 -27.56 19.33
CA PRO A 120 -8.24 -28.13 18.27
C PRO A 120 -9.74 -27.89 18.48
N ASP A 121 -10.18 -27.78 19.74
CA ASP A 121 -11.59 -27.65 20.11
C ASP A 121 -12.07 -26.18 20.20
N GLU A 122 -11.20 -25.22 19.91
CA GLU A 122 -11.53 -23.79 19.93
C GLU A 122 -12.37 -23.43 18.70
N GLY A 123 -13.68 -23.25 18.93
CA GLY A 123 -14.69 -23.07 17.88
C GLY A 123 -15.05 -21.62 17.54
N SER A 124 -14.33 -20.63 18.06
CA SER A 124 -14.59 -19.21 17.78
C SER A 124 -14.38 -18.85 16.31
N ALA A 125 -15.00 -17.75 15.87
CA ALA A 125 -14.78 -17.17 14.56
C ALA A 125 -13.30 -16.86 14.33
N THR A 126 -12.60 -16.38 15.36
CA THR A 126 -11.17 -16.12 15.31
C THR A 126 -10.38 -17.35 14.90
N TRP A 127 -10.66 -18.52 15.48
CA TRP A 127 -9.97 -19.75 15.12
C TRP A 127 -10.35 -20.24 13.73
N ALA A 128 -11.64 -20.24 13.42
CA ALA A 128 -12.15 -20.80 12.16
C ALA A 128 -11.68 -20.00 10.94
N TYR A 129 -11.78 -18.67 10.99
CA TYR A 129 -11.33 -17.81 9.89
C TYR A 129 -9.80 -17.75 9.77
N THR A 130 -9.07 -17.82 10.88
CA THR A 130 -7.60 -17.88 10.85
C THR A 130 -7.10 -19.18 10.22
N ARG A 131 -7.72 -20.33 10.52
CA ARG A 131 -7.44 -21.61 9.83
C ARG A 131 -7.73 -21.53 8.34
N ALA A 132 -8.85 -20.92 7.96
CA ALA A 132 -9.21 -20.75 6.56
C ALA A 132 -8.19 -19.87 5.80
N LEU A 133 -7.76 -18.74 6.40
CA LEU A 133 -6.75 -17.87 5.82
C LEU A 133 -5.38 -18.54 5.72
N LEU A 134 -4.94 -19.28 6.74
CA LEU A 134 -3.68 -20.01 6.72
C LEU A 134 -3.67 -21.10 5.63
N ALA A 135 -4.76 -21.87 5.52
CA ALA A 135 -4.90 -22.86 4.46
C ALA A 135 -4.88 -22.21 3.05
N PHE A 136 -5.48 -21.02 2.93
CA PHE A 136 -5.42 -20.24 1.70
C PHE A 136 -4.02 -19.71 1.39
N ARG A 137 -3.28 -19.21 2.39
CA ARG A 137 -1.88 -18.78 2.21
C ARG A 137 -0.98 -19.89 1.70
N ARG A 138 -1.16 -21.11 2.22
CA ARG A 138 -0.33 -22.27 1.87
C ARG A 138 -0.72 -22.96 0.57
N GLY A 139 -2.02 -23.02 0.26
CA GLY A 139 -2.55 -23.83 -0.84
C GLY A 139 -3.37 -23.05 -1.87
N GLY A 140 -3.46 -21.73 -1.73
CA GLY A 140 -4.37 -20.90 -2.52
C GLY A 140 -5.84 -21.29 -2.31
N ASP A 141 -6.64 -21.10 -3.36
CA ASP A 141 -8.05 -21.52 -3.37
C ASP A 141 -8.20 -23.05 -3.58
N SER A 142 -7.76 -23.82 -2.57
CA SER A 142 -7.79 -25.28 -2.56
C SER A 142 -9.11 -25.84 -2.01
N PRO A 143 -9.44 -27.13 -2.28
CA PRO A 143 -10.59 -27.79 -1.67
C PRO A 143 -10.57 -27.74 -0.14
N GLU A 144 -9.38 -27.83 0.47
CA GLU A 144 -9.19 -27.72 1.91
C GLU A 144 -9.50 -26.30 2.41
N ALA A 145 -8.92 -25.27 1.78
CA ALA A 145 -9.17 -23.87 2.13
C ALA A 145 -10.65 -23.51 1.98
N ARG A 146 -11.31 -23.98 0.91
CA ARG A 146 -12.76 -23.81 0.70
C ARG A 146 -13.58 -24.50 1.79
N ALA A 147 -13.24 -25.73 2.16
CA ALA A 147 -13.93 -26.46 3.22
C ALA A 147 -13.79 -25.75 4.58
N LEU A 148 -12.60 -25.26 4.90
CA LEU A 148 -12.33 -24.48 6.11
C LEU A 148 -13.07 -23.14 6.10
N LEU A 149 -13.10 -22.45 4.95
CA LEU A 149 -13.85 -21.20 4.81
C LEU A 149 -15.36 -21.41 4.99
N GLN A 150 -15.92 -22.51 4.47
CA GLN A 150 -17.34 -22.82 4.70
C GLN A 150 -17.62 -23.09 6.18
N LYS A 151 -16.76 -23.83 6.87
CA LYS A 151 -16.86 -24.01 8.32
C LYS A 151 -16.79 -22.67 9.07
N ALA A 152 -15.89 -21.78 8.67
CA ALA A 152 -15.76 -20.45 9.26
C ALA A 152 -17.03 -19.60 9.06
N ARG A 153 -17.63 -19.63 7.86
CA ARG A 153 -18.91 -18.97 7.57
C ARG A 153 -20.07 -19.53 8.39
N THR A 154 -20.08 -20.84 8.67
CA THR A 154 -21.07 -21.45 9.56
C THR A 154 -20.85 -21.04 11.02
N ALA A 155 -19.60 -20.89 11.45
CA ALA A 155 -19.27 -20.44 12.81
C ALA A 155 -19.71 -18.99 13.04
N ASN A 156 -19.48 -18.09 12.08
CA ASN A 156 -19.94 -16.71 12.15
C ASN A 156 -20.16 -16.11 10.76
N ALA A 157 -21.42 -15.89 10.39
CA ALA A 157 -21.80 -15.40 9.06
C ALA A 157 -21.55 -13.89 8.86
N HIS A 158 -21.27 -13.14 9.93
CA HIS A 158 -21.10 -11.68 9.89
C HIS A 158 -19.68 -11.23 9.54
N VAL A 159 -18.67 -12.05 9.85
CA VAL A 159 -17.24 -11.76 9.59
C VAL A 159 -16.94 -11.31 8.15
N PRO A 160 -17.48 -11.97 7.10
CA PRO A 160 -17.20 -11.57 5.73
C PRO A 160 -17.60 -10.13 5.44
N ASP A 161 -18.71 -9.62 6.00
CA ASP A 161 -19.16 -8.26 5.72
C ASP A 161 -18.13 -7.20 6.20
N TYR A 162 -17.46 -7.43 7.33
CA TYR A 162 -16.42 -6.55 7.84
C TYR A 162 -15.11 -6.69 7.07
N LEU A 163 -14.65 -7.92 6.84
CA LEU A 163 -13.39 -8.17 6.12
C LEU A 163 -13.42 -7.70 4.66
N THR A 164 -14.61 -7.75 4.06
CA THR A 164 -14.82 -7.35 2.66
C THR A 164 -15.14 -5.88 2.48
N GLY A 165 -15.29 -5.13 3.58
CA GLY A 165 -15.60 -3.70 3.60
C GLY A 165 -17.07 -3.35 3.34
N LYS A 166 -17.98 -4.33 3.35
CA LYS A 166 -19.44 -4.09 3.25
C LYS A 166 -19.99 -3.40 4.50
N LYS A 167 -19.42 -3.71 5.66
CA LYS A 167 -19.67 -3.03 6.93
C LYS A 167 -18.35 -2.45 7.45
N LEU A 168 -18.41 -1.19 7.86
CA LEU A 168 -17.30 -0.58 8.58
C LEU A 168 -17.36 -1.05 10.04
N PRO A 169 -16.22 -1.38 10.66
CA PRO A 169 -16.17 -1.62 12.10
C PRO A 169 -16.77 -0.42 12.84
N PRO A 170 -17.63 -0.65 13.86
CA PRO A 170 -18.13 0.44 14.67
C PRO A 170 -16.97 1.15 15.38
N ARG A 171 -17.12 2.47 15.60
CA ARG A 171 -16.12 3.28 16.31
C ARG A 171 -15.95 2.85 17.76
N GLU A 172 -17.01 2.36 18.37
CA GLU A 172 -17.01 1.81 19.72
C GLU A 172 -17.03 0.28 19.62
N GLN A 173 -16.23 -0.37 20.47
CA GLN A 173 -16.29 -1.82 20.57
C GLN A 173 -17.66 -2.26 21.10
N PRO A 174 -18.15 -3.43 20.65
CA PRO A 174 -19.40 -3.96 21.16
C PRO A 174 -19.32 -4.10 22.69
N PRO A 175 -20.37 -3.71 23.43
CA PRO A 175 -20.35 -3.71 24.90
C PRO A 175 -20.29 -5.13 25.50
N PHE A 176 -20.56 -6.15 24.69
CA PHE A 176 -20.47 -7.55 25.09
C PHE A 176 -20.09 -8.42 23.90
N TYR A 177 -19.31 -9.45 24.20
CA TYR A 177 -19.01 -10.56 23.30
C TYR A 177 -20.13 -11.60 23.35
N SER A 178 -20.51 -12.13 22.20
CA SER A 178 -21.39 -13.28 22.08
C SER A 178 -20.93 -14.18 20.92
N PRO A 179 -20.64 -15.48 21.15
CA PRO A 179 -20.21 -16.39 20.10
C PRO A 179 -21.26 -16.52 18.98
N GLY A 180 -20.82 -16.47 17.72
CA GLY A 180 -21.65 -16.54 16.52
C GLY A 180 -22.33 -15.22 16.12
N ASP A 181 -22.38 -14.24 17.01
CA ASP A 181 -23.03 -12.96 16.78
C ASP A 181 -22.11 -11.94 16.07
N GLU A 182 -22.70 -10.82 15.67
CA GLU A 182 -21.99 -9.70 15.03
C GLU A 182 -20.88 -9.09 15.92
N SER A 183 -21.00 -9.18 17.25
CA SER A 183 -19.97 -8.67 18.17
C SER A 183 -18.66 -9.46 18.08
N GLU A 184 -18.72 -10.78 17.92
CA GLU A 184 -17.55 -11.61 17.64
C GLU A 184 -16.92 -11.25 16.29
N ALA A 185 -17.74 -10.99 15.27
CA ALA A 185 -17.26 -10.61 13.95
C ALA A 185 -16.49 -9.28 13.95
N ILE A 186 -16.99 -8.28 14.69
CA ILE A 186 -16.33 -6.98 14.86
C ILE A 186 -14.95 -7.16 15.52
N MET A 187 -14.87 -7.96 16.58
CA MET A 187 -13.61 -8.19 17.28
C MET A 187 -12.58 -8.92 16.42
N TYR A 188 -13.00 -9.95 15.68
CA TYR A 188 -12.11 -10.64 14.75
C TYR A 188 -11.60 -9.72 13.63
N ALA A 189 -12.51 -8.94 13.02
CA ALA A 189 -12.15 -8.00 11.96
C ALA A 189 -11.17 -6.93 12.43
N GLY A 190 -11.32 -6.42 13.67
CA GLY A 190 -10.41 -5.43 14.25
C GLY A 190 -8.95 -5.87 14.28
N GLY A 191 -8.68 -7.16 14.54
CA GLY A 191 -7.32 -7.71 14.60
C GLY A 191 -6.80 -8.31 13.28
N SER A 192 -7.69 -8.69 12.37
CA SER A 192 -7.33 -9.51 11.19
C SER A 192 -7.63 -8.86 9.84
N LEU A 193 -8.32 -7.72 9.79
CA LEU A 193 -8.61 -7.03 8.53
C LEU A 193 -7.34 -6.71 7.73
N GLY A 194 -6.29 -6.24 8.42
CA GLY A 194 -5.01 -5.91 7.79
C GLY A 194 -4.36 -7.13 7.13
N THR A 195 -4.38 -8.29 7.79
CA THR A 195 -3.74 -9.52 7.30
C THR A 195 -4.51 -10.16 6.16
N TRP A 196 -5.84 -10.10 6.17
CA TRP A 196 -6.67 -10.48 5.03
C TRP A 196 -6.40 -9.59 3.81
N ARG A 197 -6.21 -8.28 4.00
CA ARG A 197 -5.92 -7.33 2.91
C ARG A 197 -4.50 -7.46 2.37
N SER A 198 -3.52 -7.71 3.22
CA SER A 198 -2.12 -7.89 2.81
C SER A 198 -1.86 -9.26 2.19
N THR A 199 -2.71 -10.26 2.44
CA THR A 199 -2.62 -11.58 1.79
C THR A 199 -3.18 -11.49 0.37
N PRO A 200 -2.36 -11.63 -0.69
CA PRO A 200 -2.81 -11.44 -2.07
C PRO A 200 -4.01 -12.34 -2.41
N GLY A 201 -5.07 -11.74 -2.94
CA GLY A 201 -6.27 -12.47 -3.36
C GLY A 201 -7.20 -12.95 -2.24
N ALA A 202 -6.82 -12.87 -0.95
CA ALA A 202 -7.62 -13.44 0.14
C ALA A 202 -8.97 -12.71 0.34
N VAL A 203 -9.02 -11.38 0.25
CA VAL A 203 -10.30 -10.64 0.33
C VAL A 203 -11.20 -10.92 -0.87
N ALA A 204 -10.63 -11.05 -2.08
CA ALA A 204 -11.39 -11.39 -3.28
C ALA A 204 -11.93 -12.83 -3.22
N TRP A 205 -11.12 -13.76 -2.72
CA TRP A 205 -11.51 -15.13 -2.41
C TRP A 205 -12.64 -15.17 -1.37
N LEU A 206 -12.51 -14.40 -0.28
CA LEU A 206 -13.54 -14.30 0.77
C LEU A 206 -14.87 -13.73 0.26
N LYS A 207 -14.84 -12.76 -0.67
CA LYS A 207 -16.03 -12.22 -1.34
C LYS A 207 -16.78 -13.27 -2.17
N GLY A 208 -16.16 -14.42 -2.43
CA GLY A 208 -16.71 -15.48 -3.28
C GLY A 208 -16.12 -15.48 -4.68
N GLY A 209 -14.83 -15.16 -4.83
CA GLY A 209 -14.17 -15.19 -6.14
C GLY A 209 -14.62 -14.08 -7.09
N GLU A 210 -15.10 -12.95 -6.56
CA GLU A 210 -15.35 -11.74 -7.34
C GLU A 210 -14.51 -10.58 -6.78
N LYS A 211 -13.65 -10.01 -7.63
CA LYS A 211 -12.74 -8.90 -7.35
C LYS A 211 -13.42 -7.76 -6.55
N ALA A 212 -12.80 -7.35 -5.44
CA ALA A 212 -13.15 -6.16 -4.67
C ALA A 212 -12.63 -4.89 -5.38
N ALA A 213 -13.51 -3.99 -5.77
CA ALA A 213 -13.12 -2.67 -6.26
C ALA A 213 -12.89 -1.68 -5.10
N GLY A 214 -11.97 -0.72 -5.26
CA GLY A 214 -11.82 0.46 -4.40
C GLY A 214 -13.09 1.33 -4.37
N PRO A 215 -13.07 2.56 -3.80
CA PRO A 215 -14.18 3.48 -3.96
C PRO A 215 -14.39 3.71 -5.46
N LYS A 216 -15.36 2.99 -6.01
CA LYS A 216 -15.75 3.09 -7.42
C LYS A 216 -16.36 4.45 -7.60
N PRO A 217 -15.88 5.32 -8.51
CA PRO A 217 -16.69 6.40 -9.03
C PRO A 217 -18.10 5.91 -9.28
N GLY A 218 -19.03 6.54 -8.58
CA GLY A 218 -20.43 6.40 -8.93
C GLY A 218 -20.60 7.01 -10.32
N LYS A 219 -21.35 6.33 -11.21
CA LYS A 219 -21.88 7.01 -12.40
C LYS A 219 -22.58 8.28 -11.92
N ALA A 220 -22.20 9.43 -12.49
CA ALA A 220 -22.70 10.73 -12.09
C ALA A 220 -24.24 10.67 -11.94
N ARG A 221 -24.75 10.77 -10.71
CA ARG A 221 -26.19 10.93 -10.50
C ARG A 221 -26.60 12.20 -11.23
N ARG A 222 -27.74 12.18 -11.91
CA ARG A 222 -28.27 13.35 -12.61
C ARG A 222 -28.39 14.50 -11.60
N ALA A 223 -27.50 15.48 -11.71
CA ALA A 223 -27.37 16.55 -10.73
C ALA A 223 -28.67 17.40 -10.72
N GLY A 224 -29.19 17.65 -9.53
CA GLY A 224 -30.39 18.47 -9.32
C GLY A 224 -30.08 19.95 -9.39
N GLY A 225 -28.90 20.35 -8.91
CA GLY A 225 -28.40 21.72 -8.98
C GLY A 225 -29.20 22.72 -8.13
N PRO A 226 -28.97 24.03 -8.32
CA PRO A 226 -29.59 25.10 -7.52
C PRO A 226 -31.05 25.37 -7.90
N ASP A 227 -31.93 24.37 -7.80
CA ASP A 227 -33.36 24.55 -8.02
C ASP A 227 -34.04 25.34 -6.88
N ALA A 228 -35.23 25.89 -7.15
CA ALA A 228 -35.97 26.70 -6.18
C ALA A 228 -36.39 25.93 -4.91
N ALA A 229 -36.62 24.62 -5.00
CA ALA A 229 -36.96 23.79 -3.84
C ALA A 229 -35.72 23.51 -2.96
N SER A 230 -34.57 23.28 -3.59
CA SER A 230 -33.25 23.09 -2.98
C SER A 230 -32.86 24.35 -2.20
N LYS A 231 -32.88 25.51 -2.84
CA LYS A 231 -32.60 26.81 -2.20
C LYS A 231 -33.53 27.10 -1.01
N ARG A 232 -34.84 26.86 -1.16
CA ARG A 232 -35.80 27.00 -0.05
C ARG A 232 -35.52 26.06 1.13
N ARG A 233 -35.08 24.81 0.87
CA ARG A 233 -34.71 23.87 1.94
C ARG A 233 -33.46 24.34 2.67
N LEU A 234 -32.41 24.69 1.92
CA LEU A 234 -31.15 25.18 2.49
C LEU A 234 -31.35 26.48 3.27
N GLY A 235 -32.12 27.42 2.73
CA GLY A 235 -32.44 28.69 3.38
C GLY A 235 -33.15 28.58 4.74
N ARG A 236 -33.77 27.42 5.05
CA ARG A 236 -34.40 27.15 6.36
C ARG A 236 -33.43 26.57 7.39
N VAL A 237 -32.25 26.11 6.98
CA VAL A 237 -31.23 25.61 7.89
C VAL A 237 -30.63 26.80 8.65
N ALA A 238 -30.43 26.66 9.95
CA ALA A 238 -29.86 27.74 10.77
C ALA A 238 -28.47 28.14 10.25
N GLN A 239 -28.22 29.44 10.16
CA GLN A 239 -26.90 29.96 9.84
C GLN A 239 -26.08 30.09 11.13
N ALA A 240 -24.81 29.72 11.07
CA ALA A 240 -23.85 29.90 12.15
C ALA A 240 -22.59 30.57 11.59
N PHE A 241 -21.87 31.29 12.45
CA PHE A 241 -20.56 31.83 12.09
C PHE A 241 -19.58 30.67 11.90
N ASP A 242 -19.29 30.37 10.64
CA ASP A 242 -18.34 29.36 10.20
C ASP A 242 -17.83 29.74 8.81
N VAL A 243 -16.55 29.49 8.58
CA VAL A 243 -15.86 29.64 7.29
C VAL A 243 -15.58 28.24 6.76
N TRP A 244 -16.14 27.90 5.61
CA TRP A 244 -15.90 26.63 4.94
C TRP A 244 -14.89 26.81 3.82
N GLN A 245 -14.12 25.77 3.50
CA GLN A 245 -13.32 25.69 2.28
C GLN A 245 -13.89 24.60 1.37
N ALA A 246 -14.03 24.89 0.08
CA ALA A 246 -14.41 23.88 -0.90
C ALA A 246 -13.57 23.98 -2.18
N ASP A 247 -13.25 22.82 -2.75
CA ASP A 247 -12.49 22.74 -3.99
C ASP A 247 -12.90 21.56 -4.85
N VAL A 248 -12.57 21.67 -6.14
CA VAL A 248 -12.78 20.63 -7.14
C VAL A 248 -11.49 20.42 -7.91
N ARG A 249 -10.91 19.24 -7.78
CA ARG A 249 -9.66 18.92 -8.47
C ARG A 249 -9.59 17.48 -8.94
N GLN A 250 -8.79 17.24 -9.97
CA GLN A 250 -8.45 15.90 -10.39
C GLN A 250 -7.38 15.35 -9.46
N LEU A 251 -7.60 14.17 -8.89
CA LEU A 251 -6.65 13.54 -7.98
C LEU A 251 -5.39 13.09 -8.73
N PRO A 252 -4.23 13.07 -8.07
CA PRO A 252 -2.97 12.65 -8.69
C PRO A 252 -2.95 11.14 -9.00
N SER A 253 -3.61 10.32 -8.16
CA SER A 253 -3.53 8.86 -8.27
C SER A 253 -4.44 8.30 -9.37
N TRP A 254 -3.92 7.31 -10.12
CA TRP A 254 -4.72 6.50 -11.05
C TRP A 254 -5.53 5.46 -10.27
N ILE A 255 -6.81 5.32 -10.62
CA ILE A 255 -7.65 4.24 -10.11
C ILE A 255 -8.02 3.33 -11.28
N GLU A 256 -7.93 2.02 -11.06
CA GLU A 256 -8.40 1.01 -12.00
C GLU A 256 -9.83 0.58 -11.64
N GLN A 257 -10.77 0.78 -12.57
CA GLN A 257 -12.14 0.26 -12.46
C GLN A 257 -12.57 -0.35 -13.78
N GLU A 258 -13.14 -1.56 -13.72
CA GLU A 258 -13.67 -2.25 -14.92
C GLU A 258 -12.62 -2.48 -16.02
N GLY A 259 -11.32 -2.44 -15.68
CA GLY A 259 -10.21 -2.63 -16.61
C GLY A 259 -9.72 -1.34 -17.27
N GLU A 260 -10.37 -0.21 -16.99
CA GLU A 260 -9.92 1.11 -17.44
C GLU A 260 -9.30 1.86 -16.26
N ARG A 261 -8.12 2.45 -16.51
CA ARG A 261 -7.45 3.32 -15.55
C ARG A 261 -7.82 4.76 -15.88
N PHE A 262 -8.35 5.47 -14.92
CA PHE A 262 -8.66 6.89 -15.05
C PHE A 262 -8.26 7.63 -13.78
N ARG A 263 -8.14 8.95 -13.92
CA ARG A 263 -7.89 9.85 -12.80
C ARG A 263 -9.20 10.48 -12.33
N PRO A 264 -9.69 10.10 -11.15
CA PRO A 264 -10.94 10.66 -10.65
C PRO A 264 -10.79 12.14 -10.31
N TRP A 265 -11.91 12.83 -10.37
CA TRP A 265 -12.13 14.13 -9.76
C TRP A 265 -12.70 13.97 -8.36
N ILE A 266 -12.28 14.85 -7.46
CA ILE A 266 -12.84 14.98 -6.12
C ILE A 266 -13.49 16.36 -5.96
N VAL A 267 -14.68 16.38 -5.35
CA VAL A 267 -15.29 17.58 -4.77
C VAL A 267 -15.17 17.44 -3.26
N LEU A 268 -14.47 18.36 -2.60
CA LEU A 268 -14.24 18.30 -1.16
C LEU A 268 -14.74 19.58 -0.48
N VAL A 269 -15.45 19.43 0.64
CA VAL A 269 -16.00 20.53 1.45
C VAL A 269 -15.58 20.34 2.90
N THR A 270 -15.00 21.37 3.49
CA THR A 270 -14.41 21.36 4.84
C THR A 270 -14.85 22.58 5.64
N SER A 271 -14.88 22.48 6.98
CA SER A 271 -15.05 23.60 7.91
C SER A 271 -13.68 24.03 8.43
N ARG A 272 -13.27 25.26 8.10
CA ARG A 272 -12.03 25.86 8.58
C ARG A 272 -12.08 26.17 10.06
N THR A 273 -13.23 26.63 10.55
CA THR A 273 -13.38 27.02 11.96
C THR A 273 -13.32 25.82 12.91
N ASN A 274 -13.70 24.63 12.42
CA ASN A 274 -13.86 23.44 13.26
C ASN A 274 -12.94 22.26 12.88
N ASP A 275 -12.10 22.40 11.86
CA ASP A 275 -11.22 21.33 11.37
C ASP A 275 -11.96 20.03 10.98
N LEU A 276 -13.08 20.15 10.25
CA LEU A 276 -13.92 19.02 9.87
C LEU A 276 -14.06 18.85 8.35
N VAL A 277 -14.06 17.61 7.87
CA VAL A 277 -14.56 17.25 6.53
C VAL A 277 -16.08 17.10 6.59
N LEU A 278 -16.78 17.88 5.77
CA LEU A 278 -18.24 17.98 5.79
C LEU A 278 -18.91 17.16 4.69
N ALA A 279 -18.27 17.07 3.53
CA ALA A 279 -18.67 16.22 2.42
C ALA A 279 -17.50 16.00 1.46
N ASP A 280 -17.39 14.79 0.93
CA ASP A 280 -16.58 14.47 -0.24
C ASP A 280 -17.44 13.78 -1.31
N GLU A 281 -16.98 13.82 -2.56
CA GLU A 281 -17.53 13.05 -3.67
C GLU A 281 -16.42 12.79 -4.69
N ILE A 282 -16.24 11.53 -5.08
CA ILE A 282 -15.26 11.09 -6.07
C ILE A 282 -16.01 10.65 -7.33
N VAL A 283 -15.68 11.25 -8.47
CA VAL A 283 -16.29 10.94 -9.78
C VAL A 283 -15.24 10.79 -10.86
N GLU A 284 -15.59 10.11 -11.94
CA GLU A 284 -14.72 9.88 -13.09
C GLU A 284 -14.61 11.12 -13.98
N GLU A 285 -15.74 11.74 -14.31
CA GLU A 285 -15.81 12.91 -15.18
C GLU A 285 -15.67 14.23 -14.41
N PRO A 286 -15.20 15.31 -15.08
CA PRO A 286 -15.14 16.65 -14.48
C PRO A 286 -16.50 17.07 -13.88
N PRO A 287 -16.58 17.42 -12.58
CA PRO A 287 -17.83 17.78 -11.93
C PRO A 287 -18.43 19.05 -12.52
N SER A 288 -19.75 19.05 -12.77
CA SER A 288 -20.51 20.25 -13.16
C SER A 288 -20.84 21.15 -11.96
N ALA A 289 -21.16 22.42 -12.20
CA ALA A 289 -21.61 23.34 -11.15
C ALA A 289 -22.85 22.80 -10.39
N ALA A 290 -23.80 22.18 -11.11
CA ALA A 290 -24.97 21.55 -10.49
C ALA A 290 -24.60 20.43 -9.51
N MET A 291 -23.58 19.63 -9.84
CA MET A 291 -23.10 18.56 -8.97
C MET A 291 -22.41 19.12 -7.72
N ILE A 292 -21.57 20.13 -7.89
CA ILE A 292 -20.89 20.81 -6.79
C ILE A 292 -21.92 21.40 -5.80
N TRP A 293 -23.00 21.99 -6.32
CA TRP A 293 -24.11 22.45 -5.49
C TRP A 293 -24.76 21.32 -4.69
N ASP A 294 -24.99 20.15 -5.28
CA ASP A 294 -25.60 19.03 -4.59
C ASP A 294 -24.71 18.50 -3.46
N VAL A 295 -23.38 18.50 -3.65
CA VAL A 295 -22.41 18.16 -2.59
C VAL A 295 -22.44 19.18 -1.46
N LEU A 296 -22.46 20.48 -1.77
CA LEU A 296 -22.63 21.54 -0.76
C LEU A 296 -23.96 21.44 -0.03
N ALA A 297 -25.04 21.16 -0.74
CA ALA A 297 -26.37 20.99 -0.17
C ALA A 297 -26.40 19.80 0.81
N ARG A 298 -25.65 18.73 0.52
CA ARG A 298 -25.44 17.60 1.42
C ARG A 298 -24.62 18.00 2.64
N ALA A 299 -23.52 18.73 2.47
CA ALA A 299 -22.72 19.26 3.58
C ALA A 299 -23.57 20.12 4.54
N ILE A 300 -24.46 20.97 4.03
CA ILE A 300 -25.35 21.81 4.85
C ILE A 300 -26.43 20.99 5.59
N GLN A 301 -27.04 20.01 4.92
CA GLN A 301 -28.22 19.31 5.46
C GLN A 301 -27.86 18.09 6.30
N LYS A 302 -26.84 17.35 5.90
CA LYS A 302 -26.38 16.09 6.49
C LYS A 302 -24.86 16.00 6.36
N PRO A 303 -24.11 16.86 7.07
CA PRO A 303 -22.65 16.80 7.03
C PRO A 303 -22.14 15.45 7.53
N MET A 304 -21.00 15.01 7.02
CA MET A 304 -20.30 13.80 7.47
C MET A 304 -19.84 13.92 8.93
N ALA A 305 -19.46 15.13 9.35
CA ALA A 305 -19.03 15.44 10.70
C ALA A 305 -19.59 16.81 11.16
N GLY A 306 -19.84 16.94 12.46
CA GLY A 306 -20.37 18.18 13.04
C GLY A 306 -21.90 18.30 12.95
N ARG A 307 -22.42 19.48 13.29
CA ARG A 307 -23.86 19.77 13.29
C ARG A 307 -24.28 20.40 11.96
N ARG A 308 -25.46 20.06 11.46
CA ARG A 308 -26.05 20.71 10.27
C ARG A 308 -26.19 22.22 10.50
N HIS A 309 -25.65 23.03 9.61
CA HIS A 309 -25.80 24.48 9.60
C HIS A 309 -25.40 25.03 8.23
N ARG A 310 -25.78 26.28 7.95
CA ARG A 310 -25.19 27.07 6.85
C ARG A 310 -24.01 27.89 7.37
N PRO A 311 -22.87 27.93 6.66
CA PRO A 311 -21.78 28.82 7.00
C PRO A 311 -22.13 30.28 6.69
N THR A 312 -21.31 31.20 7.19
CA THR A 312 -21.34 32.62 6.78
C THR A 312 -20.52 32.85 5.51
N GLU A 313 -19.45 32.08 5.33
CA GLU A 313 -18.51 32.24 4.23
C GLU A 313 -18.05 30.88 3.68
N LEU A 314 -17.93 30.79 2.35
CA LEU A 314 -17.33 29.70 1.62
C LEU A 314 -16.11 30.23 0.85
N GLN A 315 -14.93 29.73 1.19
CA GLN A 315 -13.66 30.01 0.52
C GLN A 315 -13.42 28.96 -0.55
N VAL A 316 -13.13 29.41 -1.77
CA VAL A 316 -12.97 28.54 -2.94
C VAL A 316 -11.75 28.93 -3.76
N ARG A 317 -11.18 27.99 -4.51
CA ARG A 317 -10.17 28.29 -5.51
C ARG A 317 -10.83 28.91 -6.75
N PRO A 318 -10.19 29.85 -7.47
CA PRO A 318 -10.76 30.40 -8.71
C PRO A 318 -11.08 29.30 -9.73
N ASP A 319 -12.37 29.11 -10.04
CA ASP A 319 -12.87 28.18 -11.04
C ASP A 319 -14.22 28.70 -11.60
N PRO A 320 -14.45 28.66 -12.93
CA PRO A 320 -15.69 29.16 -13.53
C PRO A 320 -16.98 28.53 -12.96
N ARG A 321 -16.90 27.30 -12.43
CA ARG A 321 -18.04 26.61 -11.82
C ARG A 321 -18.47 27.27 -10.51
N TRP A 322 -17.53 27.87 -9.76
CA TRP A 322 -17.84 28.64 -8.56
C TRP A 322 -18.49 29.99 -8.90
N ASP A 323 -18.13 30.58 -10.03
CA ASP A 323 -18.74 31.83 -10.52
C ASP A 323 -20.21 31.62 -10.85
N GLU A 324 -20.57 30.48 -11.44
CA GLU A 324 -21.96 30.10 -11.73
C GLU A 324 -22.78 29.89 -10.45
N LEU A 325 -22.18 29.33 -9.39
CA LEU A 325 -22.88 29.04 -8.13
C LEU A 325 -23.01 30.25 -7.20
N ARG A 326 -22.18 31.27 -7.38
CA ARG A 326 -22.10 32.44 -6.49
C ARG A 326 -23.44 33.13 -6.24
N PRO A 327 -24.27 33.46 -7.26
CA PRO A 327 -25.56 34.11 -7.02
C PRO A 327 -26.52 33.23 -6.20
N HIS A 328 -26.41 31.91 -6.33
CA HIS A 328 -27.25 30.96 -5.60
C HIS A 328 -26.84 30.81 -4.13
N LEU A 329 -25.53 30.87 -3.86
CA LEU A 329 -24.98 30.88 -2.49
C LEU A 329 -25.39 32.16 -1.75
N GLU A 330 -25.31 33.31 -2.42
CA GLU A 330 -25.74 34.60 -1.87
C GLU A 330 -27.25 34.62 -1.56
N GLU A 331 -28.09 34.02 -2.42
CA GLU A 331 -29.54 33.88 -2.19
C GLU A 331 -29.86 33.09 -0.91
N ILE A 332 -29.02 32.12 -0.55
CA ILE A 332 -29.12 31.38 0.72
C ILE A 332 -28.20 31.96 1.80
N GLY A 333 -27.73 33.19 1.66
CA GLY A 333 -27.00 33.95 2.68
C GLY A 333 -25.56 33.50 2.93
N ILE A 334 -24.94 32.73 2.04
CA ILE A 334 -23.54 32.30 2.14
C ILE A 334 -22.69 33.20 1.24
N GLY A 335 -21.72 33.93 1.82
CA GLY A 335 -20.73 34.68 1.03
C GLY A 335 -19.74 33.72 0.37
N CYS A 336 -19.35 33.99 -0.88
CA CYS A 336 -18.35 33.19 -1.60
C CYS A 336 -17.10 34.03 -1.86
N ALA A 337 -15.96 33.60 -1.34
CA ALA A 337 -14.69 34.32 -1.41
C ALA A 337 -13.64 33.49 -2.19
N PRO A 338 -13.15 33.96 -3.35
CA PRO A 338 -12.06 33.29 -4.06
C PRO A 338 -10.71 33.53 -3.35
N LEU A 339 -9.92 32.48 -3.16
CA LEU A 339 -8.57 32.53 -2.60
C LEU A 339 -7.59 31.68 -3.42
N ASP A 340 -6.36 32.15 -3.54
CA ASP A 340 -5.28 31.45 -4.28
C ASP A 340 -4.78 30.19 -3.56
N ALA A 341 -4.97 30.11 -2.23
CA ALA A 341 -4.56 28.97 -1.41
C ALA A 341 -5.65 28.61 -0.39
N LEU A 342 -5.89 27.31 -0.22
CA LEU A 342 -6.86 26.75 0.73
C LEU A 342 -6.09 25.83 1.68
N ASP A 343 -5.32 26.43 2.58
CA ASP A 343 -4.37 25.79 3.51
C ASP A 343 -4.86 24.49 4.17
N GLN A 344 -6.05 24.51 4.77
CA GLN A 344 -6.62 23.34 5.44
C GLN A 344 -7.00 22.24 4.43
N LEU A 345 -7.67 22.63 3.34
CA LEU A 345 -8.12 21.72 2.32
C LEU A 345 -6.94 21.09 1.55
N ASP A 346 -5.88 21.86 1.31
CA ASP A 346 -4.64 21.41 0.66
C ASP A 346 -3.94 20.34 1.51
N PHE A 347 -3.90 20.52 2.84
CA PHE A 347 -3.35 19.51 3.77
C PHE A 347 -4.15 18.20 3.75
N ILE A 348 -5.48 18.28 3.76
CA ILE A 348 -6.36 17.09 3.73
C ILE A 348 -6.20 16.34 2.41
N LEU A 349 -6.11 17.05 1.28
CA LEU A 349 -5.96 16.42 -0.03
C LEU A 349 -4.59 15.80 -0.25
N ALA A 350 -3.53 16.39 0.29
CA ALA A 350 -2.21 15.75 0.27
C ALA A 350 -2.23 14.41 1.02
N SER A 351 -2.86 14.38 2.20
CA SER A 351 -3.00 13.16 3.01
C SER A 351 -3.85 12.09 2.31
N LEU A 352 -5.00 12.49 1.75
CA LEU A 352 -5.91 11.59 1.01
C LEU A 352 -5.25 11.03 -0.26
N SER A 353 -4.48 11.87 -0.97
CA SER A 353 -3.73 11.43 -2.15
C SER A 353 -2.65 10.41 -1.79
N GLN A 354 -1.97 10.60 -0.66
CA GLN A 354 -0.96 9.65 -0.16
C GLN A 354 -1.58 8.30 0.21
N GLU A 355 -2.71 8.30 0.92
CA GLU A 355 -3.44 7.07 1.24
C GLU A 355 -3.97 6.35 -0.02
N MET A 356 -4.37 7.10 -1.05
CA MET A 356 -4.86 6.55 -2.31
C MET A 356 -3.74 6.08 -3.25
N ALA A 357 -2.55 6.69 -3.18
CA ALA A 357 -1.39 6.32 -3.97
C ALA A 357 -0.66 5.07 -3.43
N GLY A 358 -0.76 4.79 -2.12
CA GLY A 358 -0.01 3.70 -1.48
C GLY A 358 1.51 3.96 -1.41
N ASP A 359 2.30 2.89 -1.28
CA ASP A 359 3.78 2.94 -1.30
C ASP A 359 4.33 3.19 -2.72
N ALA A 360 3.93 4.30 -3.35
CA ALA A 360 4.47 4.69 -4.64
C ALA A 360 5.98 4.97 -4.49
N PRO A 361 6.85 4.36 -5.32
CA PRO A 361 8.28 4.59 -5.24
C PRO A 361 8.62 6.06 -5.56
N PRO A 362 9.73 6.59 -5.02
CA PRO A 362 10.15 7.97 -5.29
C PRO A 362 10.36 8.22 -6.78
N ALA A 363 10.20 9.46 -7.21
CA ALA A 363 10.35 9.84 -8.62
C ALA A 363 11.83 9.85 -9.05
N LEU A 364 12.10 9.81 -10.35
CA LEU A 364 13.48 9.85 -10.89
C LEU A 364 14.23 11.09 -10.42
N LEU A 365 13.60 12.28 -10.46
CA LEU A 365 14.22 13.53 -10.05
C LEU A 365 14.42 13.66 -8.53
N GLU A 366 13.83 12.78 -7.73
CA GLU A 366 14.04 12.72 -6.28
C GLU A 366 15.26 11.86 -5.93
N MET A 367 15.79 11.09 -6.89
CA MET A 367 16.95 10.24 -6.67
C MET A 367 18.24 11.05 -6.59
N PRO A 368 19.14 10.75 -5.64
CA PRO A 368 20.40 11.46 -5.49
C PRO A 368 21.24 11.45 -6.78
N GLY A 369 21.60 12.65 -7.25
CA GLY A 369 22.46 12.84 -8.43
C GLY A 369 21.72 12.74 -9.78
N VAL A 370 20.42 12.47 -9.79
CA VAL A 370 19.63 12.50 -11.02
C VAL A 370 19.25 13.94 -11.35
N THR A 371 19.47 14.35 -12.59
CA THR A 371 19.20 15.71 -13.08
C THR A 371 18.22 15.68 -14.25
N PRO A 372 17.50 16.77 -14.53
CA PRO A 372 16.59 16.84 -15.68
C PRO A 372 17.25 16.49 -17.02
N ASP A 373 18.51 16.87 -17.22
CA ASP A 373 19.26 16.56 -18.45
C ASP A 373 19.59 15.07 -18.57
N LEU A 374 19.91 14.41 -17.46
CA LEU A 374 20.13 12.96 -17.43
C LEU A 374 18.85 12.20 -17.79
N VAL A 375 17.72 12.59 -17.19
CA VAL A 375 16.43 11.97 -17.50
C VAL A 375 16.01 12.27 -18.94
N ALA A 376 16.25 13.48 -19.45
CA ALA A 376 16.01 13.83 -20.85
C ALA A 376 16.82 12.95 -21.83
N GLY A 377 18.09 12.68 -21.51
CA GLY A 377 18.95 11.76 -22.28
C GLY A 377 18.36 10.36 -22.36
N PHE A 378 17.96 9.81 -21.21
CA PHE A 378 17.28 8.52 -21.11
C PHE A 378 15.96 8.49 -21.91
N TYR A 379 15.07 9.47 -21.74
CA TYR A 379 13.78 9.51 -22.47
C TYR A 379 13.98 9.54 -23.99
N ARG A 380 14.95 10.32 -24.48
CA ARG A 380 15.29 10.36 -25.91
C ARG A 380 15.79 9.00 -26.41
N ALA A 381 16.72 8.38 -25.69
CA ALA A 381 17.24 7.05 -26.04
C ALA A 381 16.14 5.99 -26.02
N ALA A 382 15.23 6.04 -25.05
CA ALA A 382 14.10 5.12 -24.95
C ALA A 382 13.11 5.32 -26.10
N ALA A 383 12.82 6.57 -26.49
CA ALA A 383 11.97 6.87 -27.64
C ALA A 383 12.58 6.38 -28.97
N GLU A 384 13.89 6.56 -29.16
CA GLU A 384 14.64 6.04 -30.31
C GLU A 384 14.58 4.51 -30.36
N PHE A 385 14.96 3.85 -29.26
CA PHE A 385 14.89 2.39 -29.10
C PHE A 385 13.50 1.83 -29.43
N HIS A 386 12.45 2.49 -28.94
CA HIS A 386 11.08 2.05 -29.18
C HIS A 386 10.69 2.14 -30.67
N ARG A 387 11.13 3.19 -31.37
CA ARG A 387 10.87 3.33 -32.83
C ARG A 387 11.62 2.30 -33.66
N GLU A 388 12.85 2.00 -33.28
CA GLU A 388 13.68 1.00 -33.97
C GLU A 388 13.16 -0.43 -33.74
N ALA A 389 12.50 -0.66 -32.60
CA ALA A 389 11.82 -1.92 -32.28
C ALA A 389 12.69 -3.18 -32.44
N PRO A 390 13.89 -3.23 -31.81
CA PRO A 390 14.85 -4.32 -31.99
C PRO A 390 14.31 -5.70 -31.58
N TRP A 391 13.31 -5.76 -30.72
CA TRP A 391 12.59 -6.98 -30.34
C TRP A 391 12.01 -7.74 -31.54
N ARG A 392 11.77 -7.08 -32.68
CA ARG A 392 11.30 -7.75 -33.91
C ARG A 392 12.34 -8.68 -34.54
N ALA A 393 13.62 -8.48 -34.23
CA ALA A 393 14.72 -9.25 -34.79
C ALA A 393 15.21 -10.37 -33.87
N LEU A 394 14.68 -10.48 -32.64
CA LEU A 394 15.24 -11.31 -31.57
C LEU A 394 14.30 -12.45 -31.14
N GLY A 395 14.91 -13.55 -30.68
CA GLY A 395 14.21 -14.70 -30.09
C GLY A 395 13.94 -14.55 -28.58
N TYR A 396 13.31 -15.57 -27.99
CA TYR A 396 12.92 -15.61 -26.56
C TYR A 396 14.09 -15.88 -25.59
N GLU A 397 15.24 -16.35 -26.09
CA GLU A 397 16.37 -16.83 -25.27
C GLU A 397 17.70 -16.25 -25.80
N SER A 398 17.78 -14.92 -25.90
CA SER A 398 19.00 -14.25 -26.32
C SER A 398 19.39 -13.18 -25.31
N ALA A 399 20.68 -13.15 -24.97
CA ALA A 399 21.27 -12.11 -24.15
C ALA A 399 22.50 -11.54 -24.83
N ILE A 400 22.64 -10.23 -24.69
CA ILE A 400 23.82 -9.49 -25.15
C ILE A 400 24.63 -9.17 -23.89
N LYS A 401 25.86 -9.67 -23.83
CA LYS A 401 26.81 -9.27 -22.80
C LYS A 401 27.20 -7.81 -23.07
N VAL A 402 27.09 -6.98 -22.04
CA VAL A 402 27.40 -5.55 -22.06
C VAL A 402 28.50 -5.26 -21.05
N GLU A 403 29.60 -4.70 -21.51
CA GLU A 403 30.66 -4.16 -20.67
C GLU A 403 30.79 -2.66 -20.95
N ALA A 404 30.84 -1.84 -19.91
CA ALA A 404 30.94 -0.39 -20.03
C ALA A 404 32.30 0.08 -19.52
N ASP A 405 33.02 0.88 -20.32
CA ASP A 405 34.37 1.34 -19.97
C ASP A 405 34.41 2.16 -18.67
N ARG A 406 33.30 2.81 -18.34
CA ARG A 406 33.20 3.79 -17.24
C ARG A 406 32.84 3.16 -15.89
N PHE A 407 32.24 1.97 -15.89
CA PHE A 407 31.61 1.40 -14.70
C PHE A 407 32.24 0.05 -14.37
N GLU A 408 32.69 -0.12 -13.12
CA GLU A 408 33.43 -1.32 -12.69
C GLU A 408 32.54 -2.54 -12.39
N SER A 409 31.22 -2.35 -12.29
CA SER A 409 30.27 -3.34 -11.78
C SER A 409 29.71 -4.32 -12.84
N GLY A 410 30.30 -4.37 -14.04
CA GLY A 410 29.88 -5.27 -15.12
C GLY A 410 30.59 -6.64 -15.09
N PRO A 411 30.27 -7.55 -16.03
CA PRO A 411 29.38 -7.36 -17.18
C PRO A 411 27.89 -7.46 -16.82
N TRP A 412 27.04 -6.80 -17.60
CA TRP A 412 25.58 -6.96 -17.57
C TRP A 412 25.12 -7.81 -18.75
N TYR A 413 23.96 -8.42 -18.63
CA TYR A 413 23.36 -9.26 -19.67
C TYR A 413 22.03 -8.64 -20.09
N ALA A 414 22.05 -7.95 -21.23
CA ALA A 414 20.89 -7.27 -21.80
C ALA A 414 19.97 -8.28 -22.50
N VAL A 415 18.71 -8.30 -22.07
CA VAL A 415 17.64 -9.08 -22.69
C VAL A 415 16.59 -8.11 -23.19
N VAL A 416 16.33 -8.14 -24.50
CA VAL A 416 15.30 -7.31 -25.14
C VAL A 416 13.95 -8.02 -25.03
N MET A 417 12.96 -7.30 -24.53
CA MET A 417 11.59 -7.78 -24.29
C MET A 417 10.63 -7.24 -25.37
N GLY A 418 9.66 -8.06 -25.77
CA GLY A 418 8.68 -7.69 -26.81
C GLY A 418 8.08 -8.86 -27.59
N GLN A 419 8.67 -10.05 -27.46
CA GLN A 419 8.41 -11.18 -28.35
C GLN A 419 7.03 -11.78 -28.11
N SER A 420 6.53 -11.72 -26.88
CA SER A 420 5.16 -12.10 -26.50
C SER A 420 4.11 -11.06 -26.90
N GLY A 421 4.53 -9.84 -27.27
CA GLY A 421 3.65 -8.70 -27.53
C GLY A 421 2.98 -8.11 -26.29
N LEU A 422 3.26 -8.63 -25.09
CA LEU A 422 2.64 -8.17 -23.83
C LEU A 422 3.43 -7.04 -23.16
N THR A 423 4.75 -7.06 -23.29
CA THR A 423 5.63 -6.06 -22.66
C THR A 423 6.82 -5.83 -23.56
N PHE A 424 7.07 -4.56 -23.90
CA PHE A 424 8.22 -4.13 -24.68
C PHE A 424 9.23 -3.46 -23.75
N GLY A 425 10.52 -3.66 -24.00
CA GLY A 425 11.55 -3.05 -23.17
C GLY A 425 12.89 -3.77 -23.21
N MET A 426 13.70 -3.52 -22.18
CA MET A 426 14.99 -4.16 -22.00
C MET A 426 15.31 -4.33 -20.52
N ALA A 427 15.88 -5.47 -20.16
CA ALA A 427 16.37 -5.75 -18.81
C ALA A 427 17.88 -6.04 -18.86
N LEU A 428 18.64 -5.41 -17.96
CA LEU A 428 20.06 -5.64 -17.73
C LEU A 428 20.22 -6.49 -16.47
N TYR A 429 20.49 -7.79 -16.66
CA TYR A 429 20.73 -8.73 -15.57
C TYR A 429 22.19 -8.69 -15.11
N ASP A 430 22.41 -8.90 -13.82
CA ASP A 430 23.76 -8.94 -13.25
C ASP A 430 24.44 -10.32 -13.34
N ASP A 431 23.63 -11.39 -13.48
CA ASP A 431 24.11 -12.78 -13.41
C ASP A 431 23.56 -13.62 -14.58
N LEU A 432 24.46 -13.99 -15.50
CA LEU A 432 24.13 -14.90 -16.62
C LEU A 432 23.75 -16.30 -16.13
N GLY A 433 24.34 -16.77 -15.04
CA GLY A 433 24.00 -18.08 -14.47
C GLY A 433 22.55 -18.12 -13.99
N LEU A 434 22.05 -17.03 -13.42
CA LEU A 434 20.63 -16.90 -13.08
C LEU A 434 19.76 -16.91 -14.33
N LEU A 435 20.11 -16.12 -15.34
CA LEU A 435 19.36 -16.05 -16.59
C LEU A 435 19.26 -17.42 -17.29
N LYS A 436 20.35 -18.19 -17.31
CA LYS A 436 20.37 -19.56 -17.81
C LYS A 436 19.48 -20.50 -17.00
N ARG A 437 19.46 -20.40 -15.66
CA ARG A 437 18.56 -21.20 -14.82
C ARG A 437 17.09 -20.88 -15.11
N MET A 438 16.78 -19.60 -15.35
CA MET A 438 15.45 -19.16 -15.74
C MET A 438 15.03 -19.78 -17.08
N TRP A 439 15.87 -19.68 -18.12
CA TRP A 439 15.58 -20.28 -19.43
C TRP A 439 15.51 -21.80 -19.40
N ALA A 440 16.34 -22.47 -18.59
CA ALA A 440 16.31 -23.91 -18.43
C ALA A 440 15.09 -24.43 -17.64
N GLY A 441 14.27 -23.55 -17.06
CA GLY A 441 13.14 -23.92 -16.21
C GLY A 441 13.56 -24.64 -14.92
N ALA A 442 14.76 -24.33 -14.40
CA ALA A 442 15.36 -25.05 -13.27
C ALA A 442 14.83 -24.63 -11.89
N SER A 443 14.08 -23.53 -11.82
CA SER A 443 13.46 -22.95 -10.63
C SER A 443 12.04 -22.51 -10.96
N SER A 444 11.18 -22.44 -9.94
CA SER A 444 9.81 -21.94 -10.10
C SER A 444 9.79 -20.46 -10.51
N ASP A 445 8.73 -19.99 -11.16
CA ASP A 445 8.59 -18.58 -11.54
C ASP A 445 8.70 -17.63 -10.33
N GLU A 446 8.18 -18.03 -9.16
CA GLU A 446 8.28 -17.23 -7.93
C GLU A 446 9.72 -17.15 -7.40
N GLU A 447 10.45 -18.27 -7.43
CA GLU A 447 11.85 -18.34 -7.03
C GLU A 447 12.74 -17.53 -7.98
N ASN A 448 12.55 -17.71 -9.29
CA ASN A 448 13.20 -16.90 -10.33
C ASN A 448 12.91 -15.41 -10.10
N ALA A 449 11.67 -15.05 -9.81
CA ALA A 449 11.29 -13.69 -9.54
C ALA A 449 11.98 -13.14 -8.28
N ARG A 450 12.05 -13.89 -7.18
CA ARG A 450 12.73 -13.46 -5.93
C ARG A 450 14.24 -13.33 -6.07
N GLU A 451 14.88 -14.16 -6.88
CA GLU A 451 16.33 -14.13 -7.11
C GLU A 451 16.77 -13.12 -8.17
N THR A 452 15.85 -12.70 -9.06
CA THR A 452 16.14 -11.74 -10.13
C THR A 452 16.61 -10.41 -9.57
N VAL A 453 17.83 -10.05 -9.94
CA VAL A 453 18.39 -8.70 -9.79
C VAL A 453 18.65 -8.17 -11.19
N ALA A 454 17.92 -7.12 -11.57
CA ALA A 454 18.01 -6.54 -12.90
C ALA A 454 17.60 -5.08 -12.91
N LEU A 455 18.26 -4.29 -13.75
CA LEU A 455 17.80 -2.94 -14.10
C LEU A 455 16.90 -3.06 -15.32
N THR A 456 15.64 -2.63 -15.21
CA THR A 456 14.63 -2.89 -16.24
C THR A 456 13.98 -1.60 -16.68
N VAL A 457 13.84 -1.44 -18.00
CA VAL A 457 12.97 -0.43 -18.62
C VAL A 457 11.85 -1.14 -19.38
N THR A 458 10.61 -0.71 -19.17
CA THR A 458 9.43 -1.13 -19.92
C THR A 458 8.77 0.07 -20.59
N PHE A 459 7.99 -0.19 -21.64
CA PHE A 459 7.19 0.81 -22.33
C PHE A 459 5.70 0.51 -22.14
N GLY A 460 4.92 1.54 -21.84
CA GLY A 460 3.47 1.46 -21.71
C GLY A 460 2.83 2.84 -21.86
N ASP A 461 1.58 2.95 -21.44
CA ASP A 461 0.85 4.21 -21.44
C ASP A 461 1.20 5.11 -20.24
N GLU A 462 0.65 6.32 -20.21
CA GLU A 462 0.87 7.31 -19.12
C GLU A 462 0.50 6.79 -17.71
N SER A 463 -0.37 5.78 -17.61
CA SER A 463 -0.77 5.18 -16.34
C SER A 463 0.30 4.25 -15.76
N GLU A 464 1.24 3.76 -16.57
CA GLU A 464 2.31 2.85 -16.17
C GLU A 464 3.58 3.56 -15.67
N VAL A 465 3.60 4.90 -15.75
CA VAL A 465 4.70 5.74 -15.26
C VAL A 465 4.31 6.41 -13.94
N PRO A 466 5.24 6.52 -12.95
CA PRO A 466 5.00 7.31 -11.77
C PRO A 466 4.58 8.75 -12.12
N LEU A 467 3.53 9.26 -11.47
CA LEU A 467 2.95 10.56 -11.83
C LEU A 467 3.99 11.69 -11.81
N ALA A 468 4.84 11.73 -10.79
CA ALA A 468 5.85 12.78 -10.67
C ALA A 468 6.83 12.78 -11.85
N ASP A 469 7.16 11.61 -12.41
CA ASP A 469 7.97 11.50 -13.63
C ASP A 469 7.19 11.91 -14.89
N LEU A 470 5.89 11.61 -14.94
CA LEU A 470 5.01 12.07 -16.03
C LEU A 470 4.84 13.60 -16.02
N GLU A 471 4.65 14.20 -14.84
CA GLU A 471 4.56 15.65 -14.67
C GLU A 471 5.88 16.33 -15.02
N ALA A 472 7.02 15.78 -14.57
CA ALA A 472 8.34 16.25 -14.96
C ALA A 472 8.55 16.14 -16.47
N SER A 473 8.18 15.02 -17.08
CA SER A 473 8.25 14.83 -18.55
C SER A 473 7.48 15.91 -19.30
N ARG A 474 6.27 16.25 -18.86
CA ARG A 474 5.46 17.34 -19.44
C ARG A 474 6.06 18.73 -19.18
N GLN A 475 6.56 18.97 -17.98
CA GLN A 475 7.15 20.24 -17.58
C GLN A 475 8.43 20.55 -18.37
N TYR A 476 9.32 19.56 -18.52
CA TYR A 476 10.61 19.70 -19.19
C TYR A 476 10.55 19.37 -20.69
N GLY A 477 9.43 18.84 -21.17
CA GLY A 477 9.22 18.49 -22.59
C GLY A 477 10.07 17.31 -23.04
N TRP A 478 10.21 16.28 -22.21
CA TRP A 478 10.97 15.08 -22.56
C TRP A 478 10.26 14.28 -23.66
N GLU A 479 11.05 13.75 -24.59
CA GLU A 479 10.56 13.08 -25.78
C GLU A 479 10.02 11.67 -25.47
N VAL A 480 8.84 11.35 -26.01
CA VAL A 480 8.24 9.99 -25.99
C VAL A 480 7.87 9.60 -27.41
N ALA A 481 8.02 8.32 -27.76
CA ALA A 481 7.81 7.86 -29.14
C ALA A 481 6.34 7.82 -29.56
N GLY A 482 5.41 7.81 -28.59
CA GLY A 482 3.97 7.78 -28.80
C GLY A 482 3.22 7.53 -27.48
N PRO A 483 1.88 7.49 -27.52
CA PRO A 483 1.03 7.35 -26.33
C PRO A 483 1.24 6.07 -25.51
N GLU A 484 1.72 4.99 -26.15
CA GLU A 484 1.99 3.66 -25.54
C GLU A 484 3.51 3.41 -25.37
N ALA A 485 4.31 4.46 -25.47
CA ALA A 485 5.77 4.37 -25.46
C ALA A 485 6.38 5.24 -24.36
N HIS A 486 5.66 5.40 -23.25
CA HIS A 486 6.19 6.05 -22.07
C HIS A 486 7.15 5.09 -21.35
N PRO A 487 8.43 5.47 -21.15
CA PRO A 487 9.39 4.60 -20.51
C PRO A 487 9.19 4.62 -18.98
N SER A 488 9.15 3.44 -18.38
CA SER A 488 9.17 3.22 -16.92
C SER A 488 10.41 2.41 -16.58
N ILE A 489 11.29 2.96 -15.74
CA ILE A 489 12.56 2.34 -15.37
C ILE A 489 12.66 2.11 -13.87
N PHE A 490 13.08 0.92 -13.49
CA PHE A 490 13.26 0.52 -12.10
C PHE A 490 14.36 -0.51 -11.97
N ARG A 491 15.00 -0.53 -10.80
CA ARG A 491 15.87 -1.61 -10.37
C ARG A 491 15.08 -2.58 -9.53
N LYS A 492 15.07 -3.84 -9.94
CA LYS A 492 14.60 -4.95 -9.14
C LYS A 492 15.75 -5.54 -8.35
N GLU A 493 15.58 -5.64 -7.04
CA GLU A 493 16.52 -6.27 -6.11
C GLU A 493 15.97 -7.63 -5.64
N ARG A 494 16.82 -8.41 -4.96
CA ARG A 494 16.40 -9.70 -4.39
C ARG A 494 15.20 -9.52 -3.45
N GLY A 495 14.31 -10.50 -3.43
CA GLY A 495 13.10 -10.46 -2.62
C GLY A 495 11.99 -9.57 -3.20
N MET A 496 12.00 -9.30 -4.51
CA MET A 496 10.95 -8.57 -5.24
C MET A 496 10.83 -7.08 -4.92
N THR A 497 11.77 -6.52 -4.18
CA THR A 497 11.78 -5.08 -3.92
C THR A 497 12.19 -4.33 -5.18
N MET A 498 11.47 -3.23 -5.46
CA MET A 498 11.75 -2.35 -6.60
C MET A 498 12.12 -0.98 -6.07
N ARG A 499 13.10 -0.36 -6.70
CA ARG A 499 13.51 1.02 -6.44
C ARG A 499 13.75 1.75 -7.77
N PRO A 500 13.69 3.08 -7.80
CA PRO A 500 14.17 3.82 -8.95
C PRO A 500 15.69 3.59 -9.16
N PRO A 501 16.18 3.78 -10.39
CA PRO A 501 17.61 3.69 -10.68
C PRO A 501 18.42 4.80 -10.01
N LEU A 502 19.66 4.48 -9.68
CA LEU A 502 20.69 5.48 -9.37
C LEU A 502 21.09 6.23 -10.64
N ALA A 503 21.70 7.40 -10.50
CA ALA A 503 22.11 8.22 -11.64
C ALA A 503 23.01 7.47 -12.65
N TRP A 504 23.97 6.68 -12.16
CA TRP A 504 24.84 5.89 -13.04
C TRP A 504 24.13 4.71 -13.71
N GLU A 505 23.12 4.12 -13.04
CA GLU A 505 22.29 3.05 -13.62
C GLU A 505 21.42 3.59 -14.75
N LEU A 506 20.84 4.79 -14.56
CA LEU A 506 20.06 5.48 -15.57
C LEU A 506 20.91 5.81 -16.81
N GLU A 507 22.14 6.28 -16.60
CA GLU A 507 23.11 6.55 -17.67
C GLU A 507 23.56 5.28 -18.40
N LEU A 508 23.80 4.18 -17.67
CA LEU A 508 24.09 2.87 -18.27
C LEU A 508 22.93 2.42 -19.16
N MET A 509 21.69 2.53 -18.67
CA MET A 509 20.51 2.17 -19.47
C MET A 509 20.37 3.07 -20.71
N GLU A 510 20.61 4.39 -20.59
CA GLU A 510 20.65 5.29 -21.75
C GLU A 510 21.64 4.76 -22.81
N GLY A 511 22.87 4.43 -22.40
CA GLY A 511 23.88 3.90 -23.30
C GLY A 511 23.45 2.59 -23.98
N CYS A 512 22.91 1.65 -23.22
CA CYS A 512 22.42 0.38 -23.75
C CYS A 512 21.29 0.58 -24.77
N LEU A 513 20.32 1.46 -24.47
CA LEU A 513 19.20 1.74 -25.38
C LEU A 513 19.65 2.34 -26.71
N ARG A 514 20.76 3.11 -26.71
CA ARG A 514 21.36 3.65 -27.94
C ARG A 514 22.18 2.61 -28.72
N ALA A 515 22.87 1.70 -28.04
CA ALA A 515 23.85 0.81 -28.68
C ALA A 515 23.25 -0.53 -29.14
N VAL A 516 22.32 -1.09 -28.37
CA VAL A 516 21.75 -2.43 -28.62
C VAL A 516 21.03 -2.54 -29.97
N PRO A 517 20.20 -1.58 -30.41
CA PRO A 517 19.51 -1.69 -31.70
C PRO A 517 20.47 -1.84 -32.90
N ASP A 518 21.53 -1.02 -32.96
CA ASP A 518 22.53 -1.08 -34.03
C ASP A 518 23.34 -2.39 -33.99
N PHE A 519 23.67 -2.87 -32.78
CA PHE A 519 24.33 -4.18 -32.61
C PHE A 519 23.47 -5.32 -33.17
N VAL A 520 22.20 -5.38 -32.76
CA VAL A 520 21.24 -6.40 -33.21
C VAL A 520 21.04 -6.36 -34.73
N ALA A 521 21.04 -5.17 -35.33
CA ALA A 521 20.89 -5.02 -36.78
C ALA A 521 22.10 -5.51 -37.58
N ARG A 522 23.32 -5.45 -37.00
CA ARG A 522 24.58 -5.78 -37.69
C ARG A 522 25.12 -7.17 -37.39
N HIS A 523 24.77 -7.74 -36.25
CA HIS A 523 25.34 -8.98 -35.73
C HIS A 523 24.25 -10.05 -35.52
N PRO A 524 24.11 -11.02 -36.44
CA PRO A 524 23.23 -12.18 -36.25
C PRO A 524 23.57 -12.97 -34.97
N LEU A 525 22.61 -13.71 -34.41
CA LEU A 525 22.75 -14.44 -33.14
C LEU A 525 23.91 -15.45 -33.07
N ASP A 526 24.34 -15.97 -34.22
CA ASP A 526 25.46 -16.91 -34.37
C ASP A 526 26.82 -16.22 -34.58
N ASP A 527 26.86 -14.89 -34.60
CA ASP A 527 28.09 -14.11 -34.76
C ASP A 527 28.92 -14.12 -33.46
N PRO A 528 30.14 -14.70 -33.45
CA PRO A 528 31.00 -14.72 -32.27
C PRO A 528 31.75 -13.39 -32.05
N SER A 529 31.57 -12.39 -32.91
CA SER A 529 32.31 -11.14 -32.84
C SER A 529 31.89 -10.26 -31.67
N THR A 530 32.86 -9.48 -31.20
CA THR A 530 32.66 -8.45 -30.18
C THR A 530 32.67 -7.09 -30.87
N ALA A 531 31.63 -6.28 -30.62
CA ALA A 531 31.52 -4.94 -31.16
C ALA A 531 31.82 -3.91 -30.07
N ARG A 532 32.70 -2.94 -30.38
CA ARG A 532 32.90 -1.77 -29.53
C ARG A 532 32.11 -0.60 -30.12
N VAL A 533 31.22 -0.03 -29.32
CA VAL A 533 30.35 1.08 -29.71
C VAL A 533 30.59 2.23 -28.75
N THR A 534 30.57 3.46 -29.27
CA THR A 534 30.64 4.67 -28.45
C THR A 534 29.39 5.48 -28.71
N VAL A 535 28.64 5.77 -27.65
CA VAL A 535 27.35 6.46 -27.73
C VAL A 535 27.36 7.74 -26.88
N PRO A 536 26.66 8.79 -27.31
CA PRO A 536 26.49 9.99 -26.48
C PRO A 536 25.54 9.69 -25.32
N VAL A 537 25.90 10.14 -24.12
CA VAL A 537 25.07 10.13 -22.91
C VAL A 537 25.13 11.51 -22.24
N ALA A 538 24.27 11.77 -21.26
CA ALA A 538 24.18 13.10 -20.63
C ALA A 538 25.52 13.68 -20.11
N SER A 539 26.44 12.81 -19.69
CA SER A 539 27.75 13.17 -19.13
C SER A 539 28.91 13.02 -20.14
N GLY A 540 28.64 12.89 -21.45
CA GLY A 540 29.64 12.84 -22.52
C GLY A 540 29.54 11.58 -23.37
N GLU A 541 30.66 10.92 -23.66
CA GLU A 541 30.68 9.67 -24.43
C GLU A 541 30.81 8.45 -23.52
N LEU A 542 30.00 7.42 -23.77
CA LEU A 542 30.09 6.12 -23.10
C LEU A 542 30.52 5.05 -24.10
N GLY A 543 31.65 4.41 -23.82
CA GLY A 543 32.11 3.24 -24.56
C GLY A 543 31.50 1.97 -24.00
N LEU A 544 30.87 1.19 -24.89
CA LEU A 544 30.28 -0.12 -24.61
C LEU A 544 30.92 -1.18 -25.47
N VAL A 545 31.14 -2.35 -24.89
CA VAL A 545 31.58 -3.56 -25.57
C VAL A 545 30.44 -4.57 -25.51
N LEU A 546 29.97 -4.98 -26.68
CA LEU A 546 28.79 -5.84 -26.87
C LEU A 546 29.19 -7.15 -27.55
N SER A 547 28.67 -8.26 -27.05
CA SER A 547 28.79 -9.57 -27.69
C SER A 547 27.59 -10.45 -27.33
N TRP A 548 27.24 -11.42 -28.17
CA TRP A 548 26.23 -12.42 -27.80
C TRP A 548 26.73 -13.29 -26.63
N ALA A 549 25.85 -13.56 -25.65
CA ALA A 549 26.15 -14.47 -24.54
C ALA A 549 25.77 -15.90 -24.92
N VAL A 550 26.62 -16.57 -25.72
CA VAL A 550 26.30 -17.86 -26.39
C VAL A 550 26.84 -19.10 -25.66
N GLU A 551 27.57 -18.94 -24.55
CA GLU A 551 28.07 -20.06 -23.73
C GLU A 551 27.26 -20.18 -22.45
#